data_AF-A0A7C4V6G9-F1
#
_entry.id   AF-A0A7C4V6G9-F1
#
_cell.length_a   1.000
_cell.length_b   1.000
_cell.length_c   1.000
_cell.angle_alpha   90.00
_cell.angle_beta   90.00
_cell.angle_gamma   90.00
#
_symmetry.space_group_name_H-M   'P 1'
#
loop_
_entity.id
_entity.type
_entity.pdbx_description
1 polymer ?
#
loop_
_entity_poly.entity_id
_entity_poly.type
_entity_poly.pdbx_seq_one_letter_code
_entity_poly.pdbx_strand_id
1 'polypeptide(L)'
;MNYILGDTKLFLVVPYKKIPNNNFQSDRIGLNHLAFGVRTVRELKQLEKVLDTAKIKHSGIKIDKYSKKEFIWFDDPDGIRIELYLRARR
;
A
#
# COMPACT_ATOMS: atom_id res chain seq x y z
N MET A 1 3.70 -14.21 -6.79
CA MET A 1 5.03 -13.71 -6.38
C MET A 1 5.16 -13.85 -4.87
N ASN A 2 6.36 -14.17 -4.34
CA ASN A 2 6.57 -14.40 -2.91
C ASN A 2 7.60 -13.42 -2.35
N TYR A 3 7.26 -12.71 -1.28
CA TYR A 3 8.17 -11.79 -0.59
C TYR A 3 8.35 -12.22 0.86
N ILE A 4 9.59 -12.09 1.37
CA ILE A 4 9.94 -12.37 2.77
C ILE A 4 10.36 -11.05 3.42
N LEU A 5 9.68 -10.69 4.51
CA LEU A 5 9.88 -9.47 5.30
C LEU A 5 10.17 -9.88 6.75
N GLY A 6 11.46 -10.08 7.07
CA GLY A 6 11.83 -10.74 8.32
C GLY A 6 11.21 -12.14 8.38
N ASP A 7 10.45 -12.43 9.42
CA ASP A 7 9.75 -13.71 9.59
C ASP A 7 8.36 -13.76 8.93
N THR A 8 7.94 -12.67 8.27
CA THR A 8 6.63 -12.57 7.59
C THR A 8 6.75 -12.88 6.11
N LYS A 9 5.82 -13.66 5.55
CA LYS A 9 5.72 -13.91 4.11
C LYS A 9 4.46 -13.25 3.53
N LEU A 10 4.61 -12.58 2.40
CA LEU A 10 3.50 -12.06 1.59
C LEU A 10 3.41 -12.87 0.30
N PHE A 11 2.27 -13.54 0.11
CA PHE A 11 1.95 -14.29 -1.10
C PHE A 11 0.95 -13.50 -1.93
N LEU A 12 1.31 -13.19 -3.18
CA LEU A 12 0.39 -12.64 -4.17
C LEU A 12 0.10 -13.73 -5.20
N VAL A 13 -1.15 -14.21 -5.18
CA VAL A 13 -1.62 -15.34 -5.98
C VAL A 13 -2.83 -14.93 -6.80
N VAL A 14 -2.90 -15.39 -8.04
CA VAL A 14 -4.10 -15.25 -8.86
C VAL A 14 -5.20 -16.19 -8.35
N PRO A 15 -6.48 -15.83 -8.48
CA PRO A 15 -7.58 -16.70 -8.07
C PRO A 15 -7.52 -18.03 -8.84
N TYR A 16 -7.78 -19.13 -8.12
CA TYR A 16 -7.71 -20.50 -8.67
C TYR A 16 -8.68 -20.74 -9.84
N LYS A 17 -9.82 -20.04 -9.84
CA LYS A 17 -10.80 -20.04 -10.94
C LYS A 17 -10.97 -18.62 -11.44
N LYS A 18 -11.18 -18.45 -12.75
CA LYS A 18 -11.59 -17.18 -13.33
C LYS A 18 -13.02 -16.88 -12.88
N ILE A 19 -13.20 -15.77 -12.17
CA ILE A 19 -14.50 -15.31 -11.70
C ILE A 19 -14.89 -14.10 -12.57
N PRO A 20 -15.97 -14.16 -13.36
CA PRO A 20 -16.43 -13.02 -14.15
C PRO A 20 -16.76 -11.82 -13.25
N ASN A 21 -16.38 -10.61 -13.68
CA ASN A 21 -16.65 -9.35 -12.97
C ASN A 21 -16.10 -9.30 -11.53
N ASN A 22 -15.03 -10.04 -11.25
CA ASN A 22 -14.42 -10.13 -9.92
C ASN A 22 -13.43 -9.00 -9.65
N ASN A 23 -13.91 -7.76 -9.76
CA ASN A 23 -13.11 -6.59 -9.39
C ASN A 23 -13.09 -6.47 -7.87
N PHE A 24 -11.93 -6.18 -7.30
CA PHE A 24 -11.82 -5.85 -5.89
C PHE A 24 -12.64 -4.60 -5.55
N GLN A 25 -13.26 -4.59 -4.37
CA GLN A 25 -14.07 -3.48 -3.86
C GLN A 25 -13.73 -3.28 -2.39
N SER A 26 -13.10 -2.16 -2.07
CA SER A 26 -12.57 -1.89 -0.73
C SER A 26 -13.66 -1.64 0.32
N ASP A 27 -14.88 -1.32 -0.10
CA ASP A 27 -16.05 -1.07 0.74
C ASP A 27 -16.87 -2.33 1.08
N ARG A 28 -16.46 -3.50 0.59
CA ARG A 28 -17.09 -4.79 0.90
C ARG A 28 -16.41 -5.48 2.08
N ILE A 29 -17.11 -6.45 2.68
CA ILE A 29 -16.55 -7.32 3.73
C ILE A 29 -15.30 -8.03 3.19
N GLY A 30 -14.19 -7.91 3.91
CA GLY A 30 -12.91 -8.51 3.54
C GLY A 30 -11.75 -7.55 3.75
N LEU A 31 -10.74 -7.64 2.88
CA LEU A 31 -9.59 -6.74 2.87
C LEU A 31 -10.03 -5.35 2.38
N ASN A 32 -9.59 -4.29 3.06
CA ASN A 32 -9.74 -2.92 2.58
C ASN A 32 -8.45 -2.41 1.92
N HIS A 33 -7.32 -2.51 2.61
CA HIS A 33 -5.99 -2.08 2.14
C HIS A 33 -4.87 -2.78 2.93
N LEU A 34 -3.63 -2.66 2.45
CA LEU A 34 -2.41 -3.04 3.17
C LEU A 34 -1.60 -1.79 3.50
N ALA A 35 -1.07 -1.71 4.73
CA ALA A 35 -0.26 -0.58 5.18
C ALA A 35 1.11 -1.05 5.72
N PHE A 36 2.18 -0.36 5.33
CA PHE A 36 3.55 -0.67 5.72
C PHE A 36 4.22 0.53 6.42
N GLY A 37 4.72 0.29 7.63
CA GLY A 37 5.37 1.34 8.42
C GLY A 37 6.80 1.61 7.98
N VAL A 38 7.10 2.83 7.55
CA VAL A 38 8.45 3.32 7.27
C VAL A 38 9.09 3.98 8.49
N ARG A 39 10.42 4.06 8.54
CA ARG A 39 11.16 4.59 9.69
C ARG A 39 11.32 6.10 9.65
N THR A 40 11.31 6.70 8.47
CA THR A 40 11.59 8.13 8.29
C THR A 40 10.71 8.77 7.22
N VAL A 41 10.48 10.08 7.32
CA VAL A 41 9.82 10.87 6.25
C VAL A 41 10.63 10.83 4.94
N ARG A 42 11.95 10.65 5.02
CA ARG A 42 12.81 10.53 3.84
C ARG A 42 12.45 9.29 3.01
N GLU A 43 12.11 8.18 3.65
CA GLU A 43 11.66 6.95 2.95
C GLU A 43 10.35 7.21 2.20
N LEU A 44 9.41 7.99 2.77
CA LEU A 44 8.19 8.40 2.05
C LEU A 44 8.50 9.26 0.83
N LYS A 45 9.40 10.25 0.97
CA LYS A 45 9.82 11.12 -0.14
C LYS A 45 10.57 10.35 -1.24
N GLN A 46 11.31 9.31 -0.87
CA GLN A 46 11.96 8.43 -1.85
C GLN A 46 10.91 7.61 -2.60
N LEU A 47 9.92 7.05 -1.89
CA LEU A 47 8.83 6.34 -2.53
C LEU A 47 8.04 7.25 -3.48
N GLU A 48 7.68 8.46 -3.06
CA GLU A 48 6.96 9.43 -3.90
C GLU A 48 7.68 9.64 -5.24
N LYS A 49 9.00 9.86 -5.21
CA LYS A 49 9.82 9.99 -6.43
C LYS A 49 9.81 8.73 -7.32
N VAL A 50 9.82 7.55 -6.70
CA VAL A 50 9.73 6.28 -7.45
C VAL A 50 8.40 6.18 -8.16
N LEU A 51 7.30 6.52 -7.48
CA LEU A 51 5.95 6.51 -8.05
C LEU A 51 5.80 7.55 -9.18
N ASP A 52 6.30 8.77 -8.99
CA ASP A 52 6.34 9.82 -10.01
C ASP A 52 7.07 9.35 -11.27
N THR A 53 8.28 8.79 -11.09
CA THR A 53 9.13 8.30 -12.19
C THR A 53 8.44 7.16 -12.95
N ALA A 54 7.76 6.28 -12.23
CA ALA A 54 6.98 5.18 -12.80
C ALA A 54 5.63 5.64 -13.38
N LYS A 55 5.26 6.93 -13.25
CA LYS A 55 3.95 7.48 -13.63
C LYS A 55 2.77 6.75 -12.97
N ILE A 56 2.97 6.28 -11.75
CA ILE A 56 1.92 5.64 -10.95
C ILE A 56 1.15 6.75 -10.23
N LYS A 57 -0.18 6.74 -10.31
CA LYS A 57 -1.01 7.71 -9.58
C LYS A 57 -0.92 7.43 -8.07
N HIS A 58 -0.66 8.46 -7.28
CA HIS A 58 -0.61 8.38 -5.82
C HIS A 58 -1.27 9.60 -5.16
N SER A 59 -1.44 9.51 -3.85
CA SER A 59 -2.09 10.55 -3.04
C SER A 59 -1.25 11.82 -2.82
N GLY A 60 0.05 11.75 -3.15
CA GLY A 60 1.10 12.57 -2.55
C GLY A 60 1.28 12.27 -1.05
N ILE A 61 2.32 12.80 -0.43
CA ILE A 61 2.47 12.70 1.03
C ILE A 61 1.41 13.56 1.73
N LYS A 62 0.64 12.94 2.62
CA LYS A 62 -0.41 13.56 3.45
C LYS A 62 -0.09 13.41 4.93
N ILE A 63 -0.77 14.19 5.77
CA ILE A 63 -0.70 14.07 7.24
C ILE A 63 -2.02 13.48 7.73
N ASP A 64 -1.96 12.37 8.45
CA ASP A 64 -3.14 11.74 9.01
C ASP A 64 -3.76 12.59 10.12
N LYS A 65 -5.09 12.68 10.12
CA LYS A 65 -5.84 13.59 11.01
C LYS A 65 -5.70 13.17 12.48
N TYR A 66 -5.59 11.88 12.75
CA TYR A 66 -5.63 11.32 14.10
C TYR A 66 -4.22 11.14 14.67
N SER A 67 -3.36 10.42 13.96
CA SER A 67 -1.99 10.11 14.38
C SER A 67 -1.02 11.28 14.19
N LYS A 68 -1.36 12.28 13.37
CA LYS A 68 -0.48 13.38 12.96
C LYS A 68 0.82 12.90 12.30
N LYS A 69 0.78 11.72 11.67
CA LYS A 69 1.91 11.13 10.96
C LYS A 69 1.74 11.23 9.46
N GLU A 70 2.87 11.35 8.76
CA GLU A 70 2.92 11.37 7.32
C GLU A 70 2.64 10.00 6.73
N PHE A 71 1.92 9.98 5.62
CA PHE A 71 1.65 8.77 4.84
C PHE A 71 1.46 9.09 3.37
N ILE A 72 1.60 8.07 2.53
CA ILE A 72 1.32 8.12 1.09
C ILE A 72 0.64 6.81 0.71
N TRP A 73 -0.31 6.85 -0.21
CA TRP A 73 -0.91 5.66 -0.77
C TRP A 73 -1.04 5.73 -2.28
N PHE A 74 -1.12 4.55 -2.88
CA PHE A 74 -1.44 4.30 -4.28
C PHE A 74 -2.25 3.02 -4.37
N ASP A 75 -2.90 2.79 -5.49
CA ASP A 75 -3.69 1.59 -5.73
C ASP A 75 -2.90 0.67 -6.69
N ASP A 76 -2.86 -0.62 -6.39
CA ASP A 76 -2.21 -1.61 -7.25
C ASP A 76 -3.05 -1.91 -8.52
N PRO A 77 -2.55 -2.71 -9.47
CA PRO A 77 -3.29 -3.02 -10.70
C PRO A 77 -4.65 -3.71 -10.47
N ASP A 78 -4.86 -4.36 -9.32
CA ASP A 78 -6.11 -5.01 -8.94
C ASP A 78 -7.06 -4.08 -8.16
N GLY A 79 -6.64 -2.82 -7.91
CA GLY A 79 -7.39 -1.81 -7.18
C GLY A 79 -7.24 -1.90 -5.66
N ILE A 80 -6.33 -2.72 -5.15
CA ILE A 80 -6.04 -2.84 -3.72
C ILE A 80 -5.14 -1.67 -3.32
N ARG A 81 -5.54 -0.93 -2.29
CA ARG A 81 -4.74 0.17 -1.78
C ARG A 81 -3.51 -0.33 -1.02
N ILE A 82 -2.37 0.27 -1.37
CA ILE A 82 -1.10 0.11 -0.68
C ILE A 82 -0.74 1.44 -0.04
N GLU A 83 -0.60 1.46 1.28
CA GLU A 83 -0.23 2.62 2.06
C GLU A 83 1.15 2.44 2.70
N LEU A 84 1.96 3.50 2.69
CA LEU A 84 3.15 3.59 3.52
C LEU A 84 3.02 4.77 4.46
N TYR A 85 3.27 4.54 5.75
CA TYR A 85 3.07 5.52 6.80
C TYR A 85 4.28 5.62 7.72
N LEU A 86 4.54 6.82 8.25
CA LEU A 86 5.58 7.03 9.25
C LEU A 86 5.14 6.39 10.57
N ARG A 87 5.75 5.25 10.91
CA ARG A 87 5.42 4.52 12.13
C ARG A 87 5.96 5.23 13.37
N ALA A 88 5.31 5.03 14.51
CA ALA A 88 5.86 5.42 15.80
C ALA A 88 7.20 4.68 16.05
N ARG A 89 8.17 5.37 16.67
CA ARG A 89 9.41 4.72 17.10
C ARG A 89 9.06 3.68 18.16
N ARG A 90 9.45 2.42 17.90
CA ARG A 90 9.44 1.34 18.88
C ARG A 90 10.75 1.38 19.65
#